data_AF-A0A6P1VAS4-F1
#
_entry.id   AF-A0A6P1VAS4-F1
#
_cell.length_a   1.000
_cell.length_b   1.000
_cell.length_c   1.000
_cell.angle_alpha   90.00
_cell.angle_beta   90.00
_cell.angle_gamma   90.00
#
_symmetry.space_group_name_H-M   'P 1'
#
loop_
_entity.id
_entity.type
_entity.pdbx_description
1 polymer ?
#
loop_
_entity_poly.entity_id
_entity_poly.type
_entity_poly.pdbx_seq_one_letter_code
_entity_poly.pdbx_strand_id
1 'polypeptide(L)'
;MKRFVIICGIAVAVATLFYLTREEWFSFVVIGRLPFTGIILPAAVMMGFWMIIVPVCIIWAKSISAAFWSSIEMLGKFDQRRINRQFRLAANSRHATVQHVSLAMVATWLVITQRHLAQADAAPKVDDQSTARLAVATN
;
A
#
# COMPACT_ATOMS: atom_id res chain seq x y z
N MET A 1 3.58 -6.56 1.72
CA MET A 1 4.53 -7.36 0.91
C MET A 1 4.64 -8.80 1.42
N LYS A 2 4.93 -9.04 2.71
CA LYS A 2 5.01 -10.40 3.31
C LYS A 2 3.87 -11.37 2.93
N ARG A 3 2.61 -10.95 2.98
CA ARG A 3 1.45 -11.82 2.63
C ARG A 3 1.38 -12.21 1.15
N PHE A 4 1.75 -11.31 0.24
CA PHE A 4 1.81 -11.61 -1.19
C PHE A 4 2.95 -12.58 -1.51
N VAL A 5 4.09 -12.41 -0.84
CA VAL A 5 5.22 -13.34 -0.92
C VAL A 5 4.83 -14.72 -0.35
N ILE A 6 4.04 -14.77 0.71
CA ILE A 6 3.50 -16.02 1.25
C ILE A 6 2.55 -16.69 0.26
N ILE A 7 1.62 -15.95 -0.36
CA ILE A 7 0.67 -16.53 -1.34
C ILE A 7 1.41 -17.02 -2.59
N CYS A 8 2.33 -16.22 -3.15
CA CYS A 8 3.17 -16.68 -4.25
C CYS A 8 4.05 -17.86 -3.84
N GLY A 9 4.61 -17.84 -2.63
CA GLY A 9 5.40 -18.94 -2.09
C GLY A 9 4.59 -20.23 -1.95
N ILE A 10 3.34 -20.15 -1.48
CA ILE A 10 2.41 -21.28 -1.41
C ILE A 10 2.06 -21.76 -2.82
N ALA A 11 1.73 -20.87 -3.75
CA ALA A 11 1.41 -21.24 -5.13
C ALA A 11 2.58 -21.95 -5.82
N VAL A 12 3.80 -21.42 -5.65
CA VAL A 12 5.03 -22.04 -6.17
C VAL A 12 5.28 -23.37 -5.46
N ALA A 13 5.15 -23.45 -4.14
CA ALA A 13 5.31 -24.70 -3.40
C ALA A 13 4.33 -25.77 -3.88
N VAL A 14 3.05 -25.44 -4.05
CA VAL A 14 2.01 -26.32 -4.58
C VAL A 14 2.35 -26.77 -6.00
N ALA A 15 2.76 -25.86 -6.88
CA ALA A 15 3.16 -26.19 -8.24
C ALA A 15 4.39 -27.10 -8.29
N THR A 16 5.36 -26.88 -7.41
CA THR A 16 6.60 -27.67 -7.33
C THR A 16 6.32 -29.05 -6.77
N LEU A 17 5.49 -29.16 -5.73
CA LEU A 17 5.03 -30.44 -5.17
C LEU A 17 4.26 -31.25 -6.22
N PHE A 18 3.37 -30.58 -6.96
CA PHE A 18 2.62 -31.21 -8.05
C PHE A 18 3.52 -31.67 -9.19
N TYR A 19 4.59 -30.92 -9.50
CA TYR A 19 5.57 -31.32 -10.50
C TYR A 19 6.37 -32.55 -10.07
N LEU A 20 6.89 -32.58 -8.83
CA LEU A 20 7.64 -33.72 -8.30
C LEU A 20 6.80 -34.99 -8.18
N THR A 21 5.53 -34.86 -7.79
CA THR A 21 4.64 -36.00 -7.53
C THR A 21 3.81 -36.38 -8.76
N ARG A 22 4.01 -35.71 -9.90
CA ARG A 22 3.24 -35.88 -11.13
C ARG A 22 3.18 -37.34 -11.58
N GLU A 23 4.32 -38.01 -11.58
CA GLU A 23 4.47 -39.42 -11.97
C GLU A 23 3.58 -40.34 -11.10
N GLU A 24 3.56 -40.08 -9.79
CA GLU A 24 2.78 -40.85 -8.82
C GLU A 24 1.29 -40.58 -8.93
N TRP A 25 0.90 -39.32 -9.14
CA TRP A 25 -0.48 -38.95 -9.44
C TRP A 25 -0.97 -39.54 -10.76
N PHE A 26 -0.12 -39.58 -11.78
CA PHE A 26 -0.45 -40.21 -13.06
C PHE A 26 -0.63 -41.72 -12.90
N SER A 27 0.25 -42.37 -12.13
CA SER A 27 0.12 -43.80 -11.79
C SER A 27 -1.16 -44.09 -11.00
N PHE A 28 -1.58 -43.19 -10.10
CA PHE A 28 -2.86 -43.29 -9.41
C PHE A 28 -4.05 -43.19 -10.35
N VAL A 29 -4.01 -42.22 -11.27
CA VAL A 29 -5.10 -41.96 -12.22
C VAL A 29 -5.27 -43.08 -13.24
N VAL A 30 -4.17 -43.68 -13.70
CA VAL A 30 -4.18 -44.68 -14.79
C VAL A 30 -4.20 -46.11 -14.27
N ILE A 31 -3.46 -46.40 -13.20
CA ILE A 31 -3.20 -47.76 -12.71
C ILE A 31 -3.85 -47.99 -11.33
N GLY A 32 -4.29 -46.93 -10.64
CA GLY A 32 -4.87 -47.03 -9.29
C GLY A 32 -3.82 -47.18 -8.19
N ARG A 33 -2.55 -46.90 -8.48
CA ARG A 33 -1.49 -46.97 -7.46
C ARG A 33 -1.52 -45.72 -6.58
N LEU A 34 -1.75 -45.87 -5.28
CA LEU A 34 -1.75 -44.73 -4.35
C LEU A 34 -0.38 -44.02 -4.37
N PRO A 35 -0.33 -42.68 -4.45
CA PRO A 35 0.91 -41.94 -4.26
C PRO A 35 1.44 -42.17 -2.83
N PHE A 36 2.76 -42.17 -2.66
CA PHE A 36 3.49 -42.33 -1.40
C PHE A 36 3.42 -43.68 -0.67
N THR A 37 2.43 -44.55 -0.94
CA THR A 37 2.31 -45.85 -0.26
C THR A 37 2.63 -47.05 -1.17
N GLY A 38 2.65 -46.86 -2.49
CA GLY A 38 3.01 -47.92 -3.44
C GLY A 38 2.00 -49.06 -3.55
N ILE A 39 0.88 -48.98 -2.83
CA ILE A 39 -0.19 -49.98 -2.82
C ILE A 39 -1.10 -49.76 -4.03
N ILE A 40 -1.41 -50.85 -4.73
CA ILE A 40 -2.32 -50.84 -5.87
C ILE A 40 -3.74 -50.94 -5.33
N LEU A 41 -4.60 -49.96 -5.60
CA LEU A 41 -6.01 -50.06 -5.27
C LEU A 41 -6.68 -51.13 -6.13
N PRO A 42 -7.59 -51.92 -5.55
CA PRO A 42 -8.49 -52.74 -6.33
C PRO A 42 -9.27 -51.89 -7.35
N ALA A 43 -9.41 -52.39 -8.58
CA ALA A 43 -10.09 -51.69 -9.67
C ALA A 43 -11.52 -51.24 -9.31
N ALA A 44 -12.23 -52.00 -8.48
CA ALA A 44 -13.56 -51.63 -7.98
C ALA A 44 -13.56 -50.34 -7.14
N VAL A 45 -12.57 -50.16 -6.27
CA VAL A 45 -12.41 -48.96 -5.44
C VAL A 45 -12.03 -47.76 -6.32
N MET A 46 -11.16 -48.00 -7.30
CA MET A 46 -10.73 -46.97 -8.24
C MET A 46 -11.89 -46.49 -9.13
N MET A 47 -12.71 -47.41 -9.66
CA MET A 47 -13.92 -47.05 -10.40
C MET A 47 -14.92 -46.28 -9.52
N GLY A 48 -15.16 -46.72 -8.29
CA GLY A 48 -16.03 -46.02 -7.35
C GLY A 48 -15.55 -44.59 -7.07
N PHE A 49 -14.25 -44.41 -6.90
CA PHE A 49 -13.63 -43.09 -6.73
C PHE A 49 -13.87 -42.18 -7.94
N TRP A 50 -13.61 -42.66 -9.17
CA TRP A 50 -13.85 -41.87 -10.38
C TRP A 50 -15.33 -41.55 -10.62
N MET A 51 -16.21 -42.51 -10.35
CA MET A 51 -17.66 -42.34 -10.47
C MET A 51 -18.23 -41.31 -9.49
N ILE A 52 -17.54 -41.02 -8.39
CA ILE A 52 -17.94 -39.97 -7.45
C ILE A 52 -17.25 -38.65 -7.80
N ILE A 53 -15.94 -38.68 -8.08
CA ILE A 53 -15.16 -37.44 -8.21
C ILE A 53 -15.49 -36.68 -9.49
N VAL A 54 -15.74 -37.38 -10.60
CA VAL A 54 -16.09 -36.76 -11.88
C VAL A 54 -17.41 -35.97 -11.79
N PRO A 55 -18.53 -36.56 -11.33
CA PRO A 55 -19.78 -35.80 -11.21
C PRO A 55 -19.68 -34.71 -10.14
N VAL A 56 -18.97 -34.93 -9.03
CA VAL A 56 -18.73 -33.87 -8.04
C VAL A 56 -17.99 -32.69 -8.68
N CYS A 57 -16.94 -32.94 -9.46
CA CYS A 57 -16.20 -31.92 -10.20
C CYS A 57 -17.09 -31.19 -11.21
N ILE A 58 -17.98 -31.89 -11.91
CA ILE A 58 -18.93 -31.27 -12.87
C ILE A 58 -19.92 -30.35 -12.15
N ILE A 59 -20.53 -30.83 -11.06
CA ILE A 59 -21.51 -30.05 -10.27
C ILE A 59 -20.83 -28.82 -9.65
N TRP A 60 -19.61 -28.98 -9.16
CA TRP A 60 -18.86 -27.90 -8.51
C TRP A 60 -18.00 -27.06 -9.46
N ALA A 61 -17.88 -27.41 -10.73
CA ALA A 61 -17.03 -26.68 -11.70
C ALA A 61 -17.33 -25.18 -11.72
N LYS A 62 -18.63 -24.83 -11.68
CA LYS A 62 -19.08 -23.43 -11.66
C LYS A 62 -18.73 -22.74 -10.34
N SER A 63 -18.82 -23.47 -9.23
CA SER A 63 -18.45 -22.98 -7.89
C SER A 63 -16.94 -22.77 -7.77
N ILE A 64 -16.14 -23.69 -8.31
CA ILE A 64 -14.67 -23.60 -8.33
C ILE A 64 -14.23 -22.40 -9.17
N SER A 65 -14.83 -22.19 -10.34
CA SER A 65 -14.57 -21.02 -11.18
C SER A 65 -14.94 -19.71 -10.46
N ALA A 66 -16.11 -19.68 -9.79
CA ALA A 66 -16.53 -18.51 -9.02
C ALA A 66 -15.59 -18.22 -7.84
N ALA A 67 -15.14 -19.25 -7.11
CA ALA A 67 -14.17 -19.13 -6.03
C ALA A 67 -12.80 -18.65 -6.54
N PHE A 68 -12.40 -19.10 -7.74
CA PHE A 68 -11.18 -18.64 -8.40
C PHE A 68 -11.25 -17.15 -8.76
N TRP A 69 -12.32 -16.72 -9.41
CA TRP A 69 -12.56 -15.32 -9.71
C TRP A 69 -12.67 -14.46 -8.44
N SER A 70 -13.35 -14.96 -7.41
CA SER A 70 -13.44 -14.30 -6.11
C SER A 70 -12.08 -14.14 -5.44
N SER A 71 -11.18 -15.12 -5.59
CA SER A 71 -9.81 -15.04 -5.07
C SER A 71 -9.00 -13.95 -5.80
N ILE A 72 -9.12 -13.86 -7.12
CA ILE A 72 -8.51 -12.77 -7.91
C ILE A 72 -9.07 -11.41 -7.50
N GLU A 73 -10.38 -11.32 -7.30
CA GLU A 73 -11.04 -10.08 -6.90
C GLU A 73 -10.67 -9.66 -5.47
N MET A 74 -10.46 -10.62 -4.55
CA MET A 74 -9.91 -10.38 -3.23
C MET A 74 -8.47 -9.85 -3.30
N LEU A 75 -7.64 -10.39 -4.20
CA LEU A 75 -6.30 -9.83 -4.46
C LEU A 75 -6.39 -8.37 -4.95
N GLY A 76 -7.30 -8.08 -5.88
CA GLY A 76 -7.53 -6.72 -6.40
C GLY A 76 -8.01 -5.75 -5.31
N LYS A 77 -8.98 -6.15 -4.48
CA LYS A 77 -9.47 -5.35 -3.33
C LYS A 77 -8.38 -5.11 -2.30
N PHE A 78 -7.48 -6.08 -2.09
CA PHE A 78 -6.35 -5.92 -1.17
C PHE A 78 -5.33 -4.92 -1.70
N ASP A 79 -5.10 -4.91 -3.02
CA ASP A 79 -4.18 -3.98 -3.65
C ASP A 79 -4.75 -2.56 -3.66
N GLN A 80 -6.04 -2.41 -3.94
CA GLN A 80 -6.74 -1.12 -3.89
C GLN A 80 -6.78 -0.52 -2.47
N ARG A 81 -6.95 -1.34 -1.43
CA ARG A 81 -6.81 -0.90 -0.03
C ARG A 81 -5.39 -0.43 0.29
N ARG A 82 -4.38 -1.07 -0.27
CA ARG A 82 -2.98 -0.67 -0.08
C ARG A 82 -2.69 0.66 -0.77
N ILE A 83 -3.15 0.82 -2.00
CA ILE A 83 -3.02 2.07 -2.79
C ILE A 83 -3.73 3.22 -2.08
N ASN A 84 -4.98 3.01 -1.61
CA ASN A 84 -5.73 4.05 -0.89
C ASN A 84 -5.01 4.50 0.40
N ARG A 85 -4.36 3.56 1.11
CA ARG A 85 -3.59 3.89 2.31
C ARG A 85 -2.33 4.71 1.99
N GLN A 86 -1.64 4.41 0.89
CA GLN A 86 -0.49 5.17 0.41
C GLN A 86 -0.91 6.59 -0.03
N PHE A 87 -2.02 6.71 -0.78
CA PHE A 87 -2.56 8.02 -1.17
C PHE A 87 -2.95 8.87 0.04
N ARG A 88 -3.61 8.28 1.04
CA ARG A 88 -3.99 9.00 2.26
C ARG A 88 -2.78 9.49 3.04
N LEU A 89 -1.71 8.71 3.12
CA LEU A 89 -0.46 9.12 3.78
C LEU A 89 0.28 10.21 2.99
N ALA A 90 0.36 10.07 1.66
CA ALA A 90 0.96 11.08 0.78
C ALA A 90 0.19 12.42 0.81
N ALA A 91 -1.15 12.37 0.88
CA ALA A 91 -1.98 13.55 1.03
C ALA A 91 -1.76 14.22 2.40
N ASN A 92 -1.70 13.44 3.49
CA ASN A 92 -1.45 13.98 4.83
C ASN A 92 -0.06 14.62 4.94
N SER A 93 0.99 14.00 4.38
CA SER A 93 2.33 14.58 4.38
C SER A 93 2.40 15.86 3.56
N ARG A 94 1.66 15.93 2.44
CA ARG A 94 1.58 17.13 1.60
C ARG A 94 0.85 18.27 2.29
N HIS A 95 -0.21 17.99 3.05
CA HIS A 95 -0.88 19.02 3.84
C HIS A 95 -0.01 19.53 5.00
N ALA A 96 0.71 18.63 5.70
CA ALA A 96 1.62 19.03 6.77
C ALA A 96 2.77 19.89 6.26
N THR A 97 3.40 19.54 5.13
CA THR A 97 4.48 20.36 4.55
C THR A 97 3.99 21.73 4.11
N VAL A 98 2.81 21.83 3.50
CA VAL A 98 2.21 23.12 3.10
C VAL A 98 1.85 23.98 4.33
N GLN A 99 1.37 23.36 5.42
CA GLN A 99 1.11 24.05 6.69
C GLN A 99 2.40 24.57 7.35
N HIS A 100 3.48 23.79 7.33
CA HIS A 100 4.77 24.24 7.87
C HIS A 100 5.39 25.37 7.04
N VAL A 101 5.29 25.33 5.72
CA VAL A 101 5.79 26.40 4.84
C VAL A 101 5.00 27.70 5.04
N SER A 102 3.67 27.62 5.15
CA SER A 102 2.85 28.81 5.40
C SER A 102 3.10 29.42 6.78
N LEU A 103 3.23 28.62 7.83
CA LEU A 103 3.59 29.10 9.18
C LEU A 103 4.99 29.73 9.20
N ALA A 104 5.97 29.12 8.54
CA ALA A 104 7.33 29.66 8.47
C ALA A 104 7.35 31.00 7.72
N MET A 105 6.60 31.12 6.63
CA MET A 105 6.51 32.35 5.84
C MET A 105 5.85 33.49 6.64
N VAL A 106 4.77 33.20 7.38
CA VAL A 106 4.12 34.18 8.27
C VAL A 106 5.05 34.60 9.40
N ALA A 107 5.74 33.66 10.05
CA ALA A 107 6.71 33.98 11.10
C ALA A 107 7.86 34.86 10.59
N THR A 108 8.36 34.57 9.38
CA THR A 108 9.41 35.38 8.75
C THR A 108 8.93 36.80 8.46
N TRP A 109 7.69 36.95 7.98
CA TRP A 109 7.07 38.26 7.74
C TRP A 109 6.88 39.06 9.03
N LEU A 110 6.47 38.41 10.11
CA LEU A 110 6.32 39.01 11.44
C LEU A 110 7.65 39.51 12.01
N VAL A 111 8.73 38.74 11.84
CA VAL A 111 10.08 39.15 12.29
C VAL A 111 10.59 40.34 11.49
N ILE A 112 10.37 40.36 10.18
CA ILE A 112 10.77 41.48 9.31
C ILE A 112 10.03 42.77 9.69
N THR A 113 8.71 42.68 9.91
CA THR A 113 7.91 43.83 10.32
C THR A 113 8.28 44.35 11.69
N GLN A 114 8.52 43.47 12.68
CA GLN A 114 9.02 43.88 13.98
C GLN A 114 10.38 44.57 13.88
N ARG A 115 11.28 44.08 13.03
CA ARG A 115 12.59 44.70 12.81
C ARG A 115 12.47 46.09 12.18
N HIS A 116 11.58 46.27 11.22
CA HIS A 116 11.32 47.58 10.61
C HIS A 116 10.67 48.56 11.59
N LEU A 117 9.74 48.11 12.42
CA LEU A 117 9.13 48.93 13.47
C LEU A 117 10.17 49.34 14.52
N ALA A 118 11.02 48.40 14.98
CA ALA A 118 12.10 48.69 15.92
C ALA A 118 13.17 49.65 15.34
N GLN A 119 13.42 49.59 14.03
CA GLN A 119 14.31 50.53 13.35
C GLN A 119 13.65 51.92 13.15
N ALA A 120 12.33 51.98 12.98
CA ALA A 120 11.59 53.24 12.93
C ALA A 120 11.56 53.94 14.30
N ASP A 121 11.42 53.18 15.39
CA ASP A 121 11.48 53.70 16.77
C ASP A 121 12.90 54.12 17.19
N ALA A 122 13.95 53.57 16.56
CA ALA A 122 15.34 53.92 16.81
C ALA A 122 15.86 55.10 15.96
N ALA A 123 15.05 55.65 15.06
CA ALA A 123 15.41 56.85 14.32
C ALA A 123 15.49 58.05 15.29
N PRO A 124 16.64 58.74 15.39
CA PRO A 124 16.76 59.85 16.32
C PRO A 124 15.88 61.00 15.82
N LYS A 125 15.06 61.58 16.70
CA LYS A 125 14.42 62.89 16.49
C LYS A 125 15.53 63.94 16.27
N VAL A 126 15.92 64.17 15.03
CA VAL A 126 16.96 65.15 14.65
C VAL A 126 16.37 66.46 14.10
N ASP A 127 15.04 66.61 14.06
CA ASP A 127 14.43 67.77 13.39
C ASP A 127 14.00 68.94 14.29
N ASP A 128 14.10 68.83 15.62
CA ASP A 128 13.67 69.94 16.51
C ASP A 128 14.77 70.97 16.83
N GLN A 129 16.04 70.72 16.49
CA GLN A 129 17.14 71.62 16.87
C GLN A 129 17.56 72.61 15.75
N SER A 130 17.19 72.35 14.49
CA SER A 130 17.54 73.21 13.36
C SER A 130 16.60 74.43 13.24
N THR A 131 15.30 74.24 13.49
CA THR A 131 14.28 75.30 13.46
C THR A 131 14.40 76.28 14.62
N ALA A 132 14.86 75.85 15.79
CA ALA A 132 15.11 76.74 16.93
C ALA A 132 16.31 77.68 16.72
N ARG A 133 17.32 77.29 15.91
CA ARG A 133 18.49 78.15 15.64
C ARG A 133 18.26 79.18 14.54
N LEU A 134 17.33 78.92 13.62
CA LEU A 134 16.96 79.88 12.58
C LEU A 134 16.07 81.02 13.10
N ALA A 135 15.28 80.78 14.16
CA ALA A 135 14.43 81.82 14.77
C ALA A 135 15.20 82.79 15.70
N VAL A 136 16.41 82.44 16.14
CA VAL A 136 17.23 83.28 17.04
C VAL A 136 18.17 84.22 16.27
N ALA A 137 18.38 84.00 14.97
CA ALA A 137 19.25 84.83 14.14
C ALA A 137 18.56 86.07 13.53
N THR A 138 17.28 86.30 13.85
CA THR A 138 16.51 87.48 13.39
C THR A 138 15.90 88.21 14.59
N ASN A 139 16.75 88.86 15.39
CA ASN A 139 16.41 90.03 16.21
C ASN A 139 17.69 90.83 16.48
#